data_AF-A0A1W5D9K2-F1
#
_entry.id   AF-A0A1W5D9K2-F1
#
_cell.length_a   1.000
_cell.length_b   1.000
_cell.length_c   1.000
_cell.angle_alpha   90.00
_cell.angle_beta   90.00
_cell.angle_gamma   90.00
#
_symmetry.space_group_name_H-M   'P 1'
#
loop_
_entity.id
_entity.type
_entity.pdbx_description
1 polymer ?
#
loop_
_entity_poly.entity_id
_entity_poly.type
_entity_poly.pdbx_seq_one_letter_code
_entity_poly.pdbx_strand_id
1 'polypeptide(L)'
;MYRRALEGKEKAWRPEHTSTLGTVNNLGNLYKKQGKMAEAEAMYRRALEGYEKAWGPEHTSTLKTVNNLGVLYKDQGKMAEAEAMYRRALEGYEKAWGPQHTSTLITVNNLGILYKDLGKMAEAEAMFRRVRNEKS
;
A
#
# COMPACT_ATOMS: atom_id res chain seq x y z
N MET A 1 -12.94 -9.05 -16.20
CA MET A 1 -12.60 -7.76 -16.87
C MET A 1 -11.15 -7.34 -16.66
N TYR A 2 -10.59 -7.31 -15.45
CA TYR A 2 -9.21 -6.82 -15.21
C TYR A 2 -8.09 -7.55 -15.95
N ARG A 3 -8.15 -8.89 -16.10
CA ARG A 3 -7.14 -9.66 -16.88
C ARG A 3 -7.12 -9.28 -18.36
N ARG A 4 -8.31 -9.21 -18.99
CA ARG A 4 -8.47 -8.78 -20.38
C ARG A 4 -8.04 -7.32 -20.58
N ALA A 5 -8.27 -6.46 -19.59
CA ALA A 5 -7.80 -5.07 -19.60
C ALA A 5 -6.27 -4.98 -19.48
N LEU A 6 -5.63 -5.86 -18.68
CA LEU A 6 -4.18 -5.95 -18.57
C LEU A 6 -3.55 -6.40 -19.89
N GLU A 7 -4.04 -7.49 -20.50
CA GLU A 7 -3.55 -7.99 -21.79
C GLU A 7 -3.68 -6.94 -22.91
N GLY A 8 -4.82 -6.23 -22.96
CA GLY A 8 -5.01 -5.14 -23.93
C GLY A 8 -4.05 -3.98 -23.70
N LYS A 9 -3.78 -3.62 -22.44
CA LYS A 9 -2.84 -2.54 -22.09
C LYS A 9 -1.38 -2.94 -22.32
N GLU A 10 -0.97 -4.17 -22.03
CA GLU A 10 0.39 -4.67 -22.31
C GLU A 10 0.69 -4.75 -23.81
N LYS A 11 -0.34 -4.98 -24.65
CA LYS A 11 -0.20 -4.94 -26.11
C LYS A 11 -0.15 -3.51 -26.66
N ALA A 12 -0.91 -2.59 -26.08
CA ALA A 12 -0.98 -1.20 -26.55
C ALA A 12 0.11 -0.29 -25.96
N TRP A 13 0.57 -0.60 -24.76
CA TRP A 13 1.55 0.14 -23.99
C TRP A 13 2.57 -0.84 -23.43
N ARG A 14 3.86 -0.45 -23.37
CA ARG A 14 4.88 -1.30 -22.74
C ARG A 14 4.43 -1.74 -21.34
N PRO A 15 4.80 -2.96 -20.87
CA PRO A 15 4.37 -3.48 -19.57
C PRO A 15 4.61 -2.54 -18.38
N GLU A 16 5.61 -1.65 -18.49
CA GLU A 16 5.97 -0.69 -17.45
C GLU A 16 5.20 0.64 -17.54
N HIS A 17 4.30 0.81 -18.51
CA HIS A 17 3.51 2.02 -18.63
C HIS A 17 2.61 2.20 -17.40
N THR A 18 2.54 3.41 -16.86
CA THR A 18 1.96 3.69 -15.53
C THR A 18 0.46 3.36 -15.46
N SER A 19 -0.26 3.51 -16.57
CA SER A 19 -1.67 3.10 -16.68
C SER A 19 -1.86 1.57 -16.68
N THR A 20 -0.86 0.83 -17.12
CA THR A 20 -0.79 -0.64 -17.03
C THR A 20 -0.53 -1.05 -15.59
N LEU A 21 0.46 -0.44 -14.93
CA LEU A 21 0.79 -0.67 -13.52
C LEU A 21 -0.39 -0.41 -12.58
N GLY A 22 -1.19 0.62 -12.85
CA GLY A 22 -2.41 0.89 -12.07
C GLY A 22 -3.45 -0.22 -12.20
N THR A 23 -3.51 -0.87 -13.37
CA THR A 23 -4.37 -2.04 -13.60
C THR A 23 -3.84 -3.26 -12.87
N VAL A 24 -2.52 -3.46 -12.86
CA VAL A 24 -1.85 -4.52 -12.10
C VAL A 24 -2.12 -4.37 -10.60
N ASN A 25 -1.94 -3.18 -10.02
CA ASN A 25 -2.25 -2.93 -8.61
C ASN A 25 -3.74 -3.21 -8.29
N ASN A 26 -4.66 -2.82 -9.17
CA ASN A 26 -6.09 -3.12 -8.98
C ASN A 26 -6.40 -4.62 -9.10
N LEU A 27 -5.67 -5.36 -9.93
CA LEU A 27 -5.76 -6.81 -9.99
C LEU A 27 -5.27 -7.45 -8.68
N GLY A 28 -4.24 -6.88 -8.05
CA GLY A 28 -3.83 -7.25 -6.69
C GLY A 28 -4.96 -7.10 -5.67
N ASN A 29 -5.66 -5.95 -5.68
CA ASN A 29 -6.83 -5.73 -4.83
C ASN A 29 -7.94 -6.76 -5.07
N LEU A 30 -8.18 -7.13 -6.33
CA LEU A 30 -9.19 -8.14 -6.68
C LEU A 30 -8.80 -9.52 -6.15
N TYR A 31 -7.56 -9.96 -6.34
CA TYR A 31 -7.10 -11.25 -5.85
C TYR A 31 -7.12 -11.33 -4.33
N LYS A 32 -6.71 -10.25 -3.65
CA LYS A 32 -6.83 -10.13 -2.20
C LYS A 32 -8.28 -10.36 -1.73
N LYS A 33 -9.25 -9.69 -2.35
CA LYS A 33 -10.68 -9.86 -2.03
C LYS A 33 -11.20 -11.28 -2.27
N GLN A 34 -10.55 -12.05 -3.15
CA GLN A 34 -10.87 -13.45 -3.43
C GLN A 34 -10.12 -14.44 -2.52
N GLY A 35 -9.31 -13.96 -1.56
CA GLY A 35 -8.45 -14.81 -0.72
C GLY A 35 -7.21 -15.36 -1.44
N LYS A 36 -6.94 -14.90 -2.67
CA LYS A 36 -5.80 -15.32 -3.49
C LYS A 36 -4.56 -14.51 -3.14
N MET A 37 -4.02 -14.78 -1.96
CA MET A 37 -3.00 -13.92 -1.34
C MET A 37 -1.67 -13.93 -2.10
N ALA A 38 -1.26 -15.07 -2.66
CA ALA A 38 -0.02 -15.17 -3.43
C ALA A 38 -0.10 -14.41 -4.76
N GLU A 39 -1.22 -14.52 -5.47
CA GLU A 39 -1.45 -13.78 -6.70
C GLU A 39 -1.60 -12.28 -6.45
N ALA A 40 -2.20 -11.88 -5.32
CA ALA A 40 -2.25 -10.48 -4.91
C ALA A 40 -0.84 -9.91 -4.68
N GLU A 41 0.00 -10.65 -3.95
CA GLU A 41 1.39 -10.28 -3.65
C GLU A 41 2.21 -10.09 -4.93
N ALA A 42 2.10 -11.03 -5.87
CA ALA A 42 2.77 -10.95 -7.16
C ALA A 42 2.37 -9.71 -7.96
N MET A 43 1.07 -9.38 -7.97
CA MET A 43 0.58 -8.18 -8.66
C MET A 43 1.07 -6.89 -7.98
N TYR A 44 1.01 -6.78 -6.66
CA TYR A 44 1.50 -5.57 -5.99
C TYR A 44 3.01 -5.40 -6.15
N ARG A 45 3.81 -6.46 -6.04
CA ARG A 45 5.28 -6.37 -6.26
C ARG A 45 5.61 -5.91 -7.68
N ARG A 46 4.94 -6.47 -8.69
CA ARG A 46 5.11 -6.04 -10.08
C ARG A 46 4.74 -4.56 -10.27
N ALA A 47 3.63 -4.12 -9.68
CA ALA A 47 3.23 -2.72 -9.74
C ALA A 47 4.23 -1.80 -9.02
N LEU A 48 4.75 -2.24 -7.86
CA LEU A 48 5.72 -1.50 -7.07
C LEU A 48 7.01 -1.27 -7.85
N GLU A 49 7.62 -2.33 -8.39
CA GLU A 49 8.84 -2.25 -9.18
C GLU A 49 8.69 -1.30 -10.37
N GLY A 50 7.57 -1.43 -11.10
CA GLY A 50 7.29 -0.55 -12.23
C GLY A 50 7.14 0.92 -11.82
N TYR A 51 6.44 1.20 -10.71
CA TYR A 51 6.23 2.58 -10.24
C TYR A 51 7.51 3.19 -9.67
N GLU A 52 8.34 2.41 -8.97
CA GLU A 52 9.66 2.84 -8.52
C GLU A 52 10.55 3.24 -9.72
N LYS A 53 10.56 2.42 -10.76
CA LYS A 53 11.32 2.71 -11.99
C LYS A 53 10.79 3.93 -12.75
N ALA A 54 9.47 4.09 -12.84
CA ALA A 54 8.85 5.15 -13.63
C ALA A 54 8.86 6.51 -12.94
N TRP A 55 8.61 6.54 -11.64
CA TRP A 55 8.32 7.77 -10.88
C TRP A 55 9.11 7.91 -9.58
N GLY A 56 9.86 6.88 -9.19
CA GLY A 56 10.65 6.88 -7.97
C GLY A 56 9.94 6.33 -6.73
N PRO A 57 10.70 6.11 -5.65
CA PRO A 57 10.22 5.44 -4.43
C PRO A 57 9.20 6.25 -3.63
N GLU A 58 9.21 7.58 -3.74
CA GLU A 58 8.35 8.49 -2.97
C GLU A 58 7.09 8.92 -3.73
N HIS A 59 6.92 8.49 -4.98
CA HIS A 59 5.74 8.85 -5.74
C HIS A 59 4.46 8.25 -5.13
N THR A 60 3.35 8.98 -5.18
CA THR A 60 2.09 8.61 -4.50
C THR A 60 1.54 7.23 -4.88
N SER A 61 1.70 6.83 -6.14
CA SER A 61 1.29 5.50 -6.61
C SER A 61 2.22 4.38 -6.10
N THR A 62 3.51 4.68 -5.95
CA THR A 62 4.48 3.79 -5.30
C THR A 62 4.10 3.58 -3.85
N LEU A 63 3.94 4.67 -3.09
CA LEU A 63 3.56 4.64 -1.68
C LEU A 63 2.20 3.95 -1.43
N LYS A 64 1.25 4.13 -2.35
CA LYS A 64 -0.06 3.45 -2.28
C LYS A 64 0.11 1.94 -2.42
N THR A 65 0.98 1.50 -3.33
CA THR A 65 1.27 0.09 -3.57
C THR A 65 2.01 -0.52 -2.37
N VAL A 66 2.95 0.21 -1.79
CA VAL A 66 3.63 -0.16 -0.53
C VAL A 66 2.62 -0.33 0.60
N ASN A 67 1.71 0.62 0.82
CA ASN A 67 0.66 0.48 1.84
C ASN A 67 -0.24 -0.75 1.58
N ASN A 68 -0.61 -1.03 0.33
CA ASN A 68 -1.41 -2.22 0.00
C ASN A 68 -0.67 -3.54 0.31
N LEU A 69 0.65 -3.59 0.08
CA LEU A 69 1.49 -4.73 0.50
C LEU A 69 1.49 -4.87 2.03
N GLY A 70 1.55 -3.76 2.77
CA GLY A 70 1.43 -3.78 4.24
C GLY A 70 0.13 -4.42 4.70
N VAL A 71 -1.00 -4.06 4.08
CA VAL A 71 -2.30 -4.69 4.37
C VAL A 71 -2.30 -6.18 4.03
N LEU A 72 -1.76 -6.55 2.86
CA LEU A 72 -1.71 -7.95 2.45
C LEU A 72 -0.87 -8.80 3.43
N TYR A 73 0.31 -8.31 3.82
CA TYR A 73 1.17 -9.02 4.78
C TYR A 73 0.53 -9.14 6.16
N LYS A 74 -0.17 -8.09 6.62
CA LYS A 74 -0.96 -8.17 7.86
C LYS A 74 -1.99 -9.29 7.79
N ASP A 75 -2.75 -9.35 6.70
CA ASP A 75 -3.79 -10.38 6.50
C ASP A 75 -3.21 -11.79 6.38
N GLN A 76 -1.93 -11.93 6.00
CA GLN A 76 -1.17 -13.19 6.00
C GLN A 76 -0.52 -13.51 7.37
N GLY A 77 -0.62 -12.63 8.37
CA GLY A 77 0.07 -12.79 9.67
C GLY A 77 1.57 -12.42 9.65
N LYS A 78 2.08 -11.89 8.54
CA LYS A 78 3.46 -11.43 8.36
C LYS A 78 3.64 -10.03 8.95
N MET A 79 3.60 -9.95 10.27
CA MET A 79 3.49 -8.67 10.99
C MET A 79 4.73 -7.78 10.82
N ALA A 80 5.93 -8.35 10.75
CA ALA A 80 7.17 -7.58 10.59
C ALA A 80 7.25 -6.94 9.20
N GLU A 81 6.90 -7.69 8.15
CA GLU A 81 6.84 -7.21 6.78
C GLU A 81 5.74 -6.15 6.62
N ALA A 82 4.59 -6.34 7.27
CA ALA A 82 3.53 -5.34 7.30
C ALA A 82 4.00 -4.03 7.94
N GLU A 83 4.69 -4.11 9.09
CA GLU A 83 5.23 -2.95 9.80
C GLU A 83 6.21 -2.17 8.92
N ALA A 84 7.13 -2.87 8.26
CA ALA A 84 8.11 -2.28 7.36
C ALA A 84 7.45 -1.53 6.19
N MET A 85 6.42 -2.13 5.57
CA MET A 85 5.69 -1.50 4.48
C MET A 85 4.92 -0.26 4.95
N TYR A 86 4.20 -0.34 6.07
CA TYR A 86 3.46 0.81 6.59
C TYR A 86 4.39 1.96 6.99
N ARG A 87 5.52 1.69 7.65
CA ARG A 87 6.48 2.74 8.00
C ARG A 87 7.05 3.43 6.76
N ARG A 88 7.43 2.65 5.74
CA ARG A 88 7.91 3.20 4.46
C ARG A 88 6.86 4.08 3.79
N ALA A 89 5.60 3.63 3.73
CA ALA A 89 4.52 4.42 3.16
C ALA A 89 4.24 5.69 3.97
N LEU A 90 4.31 5.60 5.31
CA LEU A 90 4.08 6.72 6.22
C LEU A 90 5.11 7.83 6.02
N GLU A 91 6.40 7.49 6.06
CA GLU A 91 7.49 8.44 5.85
C GLU A 91 7.36 9.15 4.49
N GLY A 92 7.09 8.37 3.43
CA GLY A 92 6.90 8.94 2.10
C GLY A 92 5.69 9.86 2.00
N TYR A 93 4.55 9.50 2.59
CA TYR A 93 3.35 10.34 2.55
C TYR A 93 3.49 11.60 3.41
N GLU A 94 4.14 11.51 4.57
CA GLU A 94 4.47 12.68 5.40
C GLU A 94 5.36 13.66 4.64
N LYS A 95 6.39 13.17 3.95
CA LYS A 95 7.27 14.02 3.15
C LYS A 95 6.55 14.66 1.96
N ALA A 96 5.70 13.90 1.26
CA ALA A 96 5.07 14.36 0.04
C ALA A 96 3.86 15.30 0.27
N TRP A 97 3.09 15.08 1.33
CA TRP A 97 1.81 15.77 1.55
C TRP A 97 1.61 16.29 2.98
N GLY A 98 2.53 16.00 3.88
CA GLY A 98 2.43 16.36 5.29
C GLY A 98 1.70 15.34 6.16
N PRO A 99 1.76 15.54 7.49
CA PRO A 99 1.25 14.59 8.48
C PRO A 99 -0.28 14.46 8.51
N GLN A 100 -1.01 15.47 8.03
CA GLN A 100 -2.48 15.53 8.08
C GLN A 100 -3.16 15.13 6.77
N HIS A 101 -2.39 14.73 5.76
CA HIS A 101 -2.99 14.30 4.50
C HIS A 101 -3.72 12.95 4.68
N THR A 102 -4.84 12.75 4.00
CA THR A 102 -5.70 11.56 4.15
C THR A 102 -4.92 10.25 4.01
N SER A 103 -4.02 10.14 3.03
CA SER A 103 -3.20 8.92 2.85
C SER A 103 -2.24 8.68 4.02
N THR A 104 -1.69 9.75 4.61
CA THR A 104 -0.83 9.68 5.78
C THR A 104 -1.60 9.11 6.95
N LEU A 105 -2.79 9.67 7.22
CA LEU A 105 -3.65 9.25 8.33
C LEU A 105 -4.17 7.83 8.20
N ILE A 106 -4.54 7.41 6.99
CA ILE A 106 -4.89 6.01 6.71
C ILE A 106 -3.72 5.09 7.09
N THR A 107 -2.49 5.47 6.73
CA THR A 107 -1.30 4.68 7.04
C THR A 107 -1.00 4.66 8.54
N VAL A 108 -1.13 5.80 9.23
CA VAL A 108 -1.03 5.90 10.69
C VAL A 108 -2.05 4.96 11.37
N ASN A 109 -3.30 4.99 10.93
CA ASN A 109 -4.35 4.13 11.47
C ASN A 109 -4.04 2.64 11.25
N ASN A 110 -3.55 2.27 10.06
CA ASN A 110 -3.15 0.90 9.76
C ASN A 110 -2.00 0.42 10.66
N LEU A 111 -1.02 1.28 10.91
CA LEU A 111 0.11 0.99 11.81
C LEU A 111 -0.36 0.89 13.28
N GLY A 112 -1.30 1.73 13.71
CA GLY A 112 -1.91 1.64 15.03
C GLY A 112 -2.67 0.32 15.25
N ILE A 113 -3.43 -0.12 14.25
CA ILE A 113 -4.11 -1.43 14.28
C ILE A 113 -3.07 -2.57 14.34
N LEU A 114 -2.01 -2.50 13.53
CA LEU A 114 -0.94 -3.51 13.55
C LEU A 114 -0.29 -3.62 14.94
N TYR A 115 0.03 -2.49 15.58
CA TYR A 115 0.60 -2.50 16.92
C TYR A 115 -0.37 -3.04 17.97
N LYS A 116 -1.67 -2.73 17.86
CA LYS A 116 -2.68 -3.33 18.72
C LYS A 116 -2.69 -4.86 18.59
N ASP A 117 -2.66 -5.36 17.36
CA ASP A 117 -2.65 -6.81 17.09
C ASP A 117 -1.36 -7.48 17.61
N LEU A 118 -0.25 -6.74 17.69
CA LEU A 118 1.01 -7.16 18.30
C LEU A 118 1.08 -7.01 19.84
N GLY A 119 0.03 -6.48 20.49
CA GLY A 119 0.04 -6.19 21.93
C GLY A 119 0.87 -4.96 22.33
N LYS A 120 1.38 -4.18 21.36
CA LYS A 120 2.17 -2.96 21.55
C LYS A 120 1.25 -1.76 21.81
N MET A 121 0.61 -1.76 22.98
CA MET A 121 -0.48 -0.82 23.29
C MET A 121 -0.04 0.64 23.33
N ALA A 122 1.18 0.93 23.82
CA ALA A 122 1.70 2.30 23.87
C ALA A 122 1.92 2.88 22.47
N GLU A 123 2.50 2.09 21.56
CA GLU A 123 2.71 2.49 20.17
C GLU A 123 1.39 2.61 19.40
N ALA A 124 0.43 1.72 19.65
CA ALA A 124 -0.91 1.80 19.07
C ALA A 124 -1.62 3.10 19.50
N GLU A 125 -1.57 3.43 20.80
CA GLU A 125 -2.15 4.66 21.33
C GLU A 125 -1.50 5.90 20.74
N ALA A 126 -0.17 5.92 20.63
CA ALA A 126 0.56 7.01 20.00
C ALA A 126 0.08 7.25 18.55
N MET A 127 -0.13 6.18 17.78
CA MET A 127 -0.65 6.28 16.41
C MET A 127 -2.09 6.81 16.38
N PHE A 128 -2.99 6.30 17.22
CA PHE A 128 -4.39 6.76 17.22
C PHE A 128 -4.55 8.20 17.71
N ARG A 129 -3.71 8.67 18.65
CA ARG A 129 -3.71 10.07 19.07
C ARG A 129 -3.38 11.03 17.92
N ARG A 130 -2.47 10.64 17.02
CA ARG A 130 -2.12 11.44 15.84
C ARG A 130 -3.30 11.65 14.89
N VAL A 131 -4.17 10.65 14.74
CA VAL A 131 -5.37 10.74 13.88
C VAL A 131 -6.49 11.57 14.54
N ARG A 132 -6.59 11.57 15.87
CA ARG A 132 -7.69 12.22 16.60
C ARG A 132 -7.57 13.74 16.68
N ASN A 133 -6.36 14.28 16.65
CA ASN A 133 -6.10 15.73 16.79
C ASN A 133 -6.55 16.58 15.58
N GLU A 134 -7.35 16.03 14.67
CA GLU A 134 -7.84 16.69 13.45
C GLU A 134 -9.32 17.11 13.50
N LYS A 135 -10.04 16.70 14.55
CA LYS A 135 -11.49 16.98 14.69
C LYS A 135 -11.81 18.13 15.66
N SER A 136 -10.80 18.89 16.07
CA SER A 136 -10.88 20.02 17.01
C SER A 136 -10.35 21.27 16.35
#